data_AF-A0A7G8F2L6-F1
#
_entry.id   AF-A0A7G8F2L6-F1
#
_cell.length_a   1.000
_cell.length_b   1.000
_cell.length_c   1.000
_cell.angle_alpha   90.00
_cell.angle_beta   90.00
_cell.angle_gamma   90.00
#
_symmetry.space_group_name_H-M   'P 1'
#
loop_
_entity.id
_entity.type
_entity.pdbx_description
1 polymer ?
#
loop_
_entity_poly.entity_id
_entity_poly.type
_entity_poly.pdbx_seq_one_letter_code
_entity_poly.pdbx_strand_id
1 'polypeptide(L)'
;MQVKGYSMWPTLKPKDRVIVRPLNQHSELPAIGSIIVCIHPQQPSLRVIKRLSSVADNQITILGDCPDASTDSRQWGSISQSCLIGEVVALASTPLKQGS
;
A
#
# COMPACT_ATOMS: atom_id res chain seq x y z
N MET A 1 -6.74 -6.19 -5.49
CA MET A 1 -5.78 -5.42 -6.33
C MET A 1 -4.62 -6.33 -6.71
N GLN A 2 -3.94 -6.14 -7.86
CA GLN A 2 -2.72 -6.89 -8.20
C GLN A 2 -1.48 -6.01 -7.98
N VAL A 3 -0.46 -6.56 -7.33
CA VAL A 3 0.82 -5.90 -7.07
C VAL A 3 1.61 -5.76 -8.38
N LYS A 4 2.14 -4.57 -8.60
CA LYS A 4 3.01 -4.23 -9.73
C LYS A 4 4.35 -3.73 -9.20
N GLY A 5 5.44 -4.08 -9.90
CA GLY A 5 6.80 -3.71 -9.51
C GLY A 5 7.28 -4.40 -8.23
N TYR A 6 8.45 -3.99 -7.75
CA TYR A 6 9.20 -4.65 -6.67
C TYR A 6 9.29 -3.83 -5.37
N SER A 7 8.65 -2.66 -5.29
CA SER A 7 8.80 -1.77 -4.13
C SER A 7 8.44 -2.39 -2.77
N MET A 8 7.61 -3.43 -2.75
CA MET A 8 7.20 -4.15 -1.54
C MET A 8 7.85 -5.53 -1.39
N TRP A 9 8.82 -5.87 -2.23
CA TRP A 9 9.57 -7.12 -2.11
C TRP A 9 10.44 -7.09 -0.84
N PRO A 10 10.57 -8.20 -0.08
CA PRO A 10 10.04 -9.54 -0.36
C PRO A 10 8.61 -9.78 0.13
N THR A 11 8.01 -8.86 0.89
CA THR A 11 6.69 -9.05 1.51
C THR A 11 5.57 -9.26 0.50
N LEU A 12 5.57 -8.47 -0.57
CA LEU A 12 4.66 -8.61 -1.71
C LEU A 12 5.46 -8.69 -3.00
N LYS A 13 5.18 -9.69 -3.81
CA LYS A 13 5.85 -9.96 -5.08
C LYS A 13 5.01 -9.44 -6.25
N PRO A 14 5.64 -9.08 -7.38
CA PRO A 14 4.88 -8.77 -8.59
C PRO A 14 3.91 -9.91 -8.93
N LYS A 15 2.70 -9.55 -9.37
CA LYS A 15 1.57 -10.45 -9.68
C LYS A 15 0.81 -11.00 -8.47
N ASP A 16 1.29 -10.80 -7.24
CA ASP A 16 0.49 -11.10 -6.04
C ASP A 16 -0.84 -10.35 -6.12
N ARG A 17 -1.92 -11.02 -5.72
CA ARG A 17 -3.22 -10.39 -5.58
C ARG A 17 -3.44 -10.13 -4.10
N VAL A 18 -3.83 -8.91 -3.75
CA VAL A 18 -4.09 -8.50 -2.37
C VAL A 18 -5.56 -8.17 -2.18
N ILE A 19 -6.08 -8.55 -1.02
CA ILE A 19 -7.38 -8.13 -0.51
C ILE A 19 -7.16 -6.82 0.24
N VAL A 20 -7.95 -5.80 -0.13
CA VAL A 20 -7.85 -4.46 0.43
C VAL A 20 -9.14 -4.16 1.17
N ARG A 21 -9.04 -3.83 2.45
CA ARG A 21 -10.13 -3.26 3.24
C ARG A 21 -10.20 -1.76 2.93
N PRO A 22 -11.28 -1.26 2.31
CA PRO A 22 -11.43 0.17 2.04
C PRO A 22 -11.43 0.98 3.33
N LEU A 23 -10.82 2.16 3.29
CA LEU A 23 -10.86 3.14 4.36
C LEU A 23 -11.52 4.41 3.85
N ASN A 24 -12.20 5.12 4.75
CA ASN A 24 -12.83 6.41 4.48
C ASN A 24 -12.40 7.43 5.55
N GLN A 25 -12.86 8.67 5.42
CA GLN A 25 -12.52 9.76 6.33
C GLN A 25 -12.89 9.54 7.82
N HIS A 26 -13.77 8.57 8.11
CA HIS A 26 -14.19 8.21 9.47
C HIS A 26 -13.50 6.94 9.97
N SER A 27 -12.67 6.30 9.15
CA SER A 27 -11.95 5.09 9.53
C SER A 27 -10.76 5.45 10.41
N GLU A 28 -10.51 4.63 11.43
CA GLU A 28 -9.26 4.68 12.17
C GLU A 28 -8.08 4.45 11.22
N LEU A 29 -6.96 5.10 11.52
CA LEU A 29 -5.74 4.87 10.75
C LEU A 29 -5.23 3.45 10.98
N PRO A 30 -4.71 2.78 9.95
CA PRO A 30 -3.99 1.54 10.10
C PRO A 30 -2.83 1.68 11.09
N ALA A 31 -2.48 0.58 11.74
CA ALA A 31 -1.35 0.56 12.65
C ALA A 31 -0.03 0.86 11.90
N ILE A 32 0.95 1.44 12.61
CA ILE A 32 2.31 1.54 12.08
C ILE A 32 2.80 0.15 11.72
N GLY A 33 3.38 0.02 10.52
CA GLY A 33 3.77 -1.25 9.92
C GLY A 33 2.72 -1.87 9.02
N SER A 34 1.47 -1.40 9.00
CA SER A 34 0.45 -1.89 8.06
C SER A 34 0.83 -1.59 6.60
N ILE A 35 0.44 -2.47 5.69
CA ILE A 35 0.58 -2.22 4.24
C ILE A 35 -0.68 -1.52 3.76
N ILE A 36 -0.52 -0.39 3.10
CA ILE A 36 -1.62 0.46 2.69
C ILE A 36 -1.58 0.73 1.19
N VAL A 37 -2.77 0.98 0.63
CA VAL A 37 -2.97 1.48 -0.72
C VAL A 37 -3.30 2.96 -0.62
N CYS A 38 -2.59 3.79 -1.36
CA CYS A 38 -2.85 5.23 -1.42
C CYS A 38 -2.75 5.75 -2.85
N ILE A 39 -3.37 6.91 -3.07
CA ILE A 39 -3.23 7.70 -4.28
C ILE A 39 -1.88 8.42 -4.20
N HIS A 40 -1.14 8.43 -5.32
CA HIS A 40 0.10 9.18 -5.41
C HIS A 40 -0.17 10.70 -5.29
N PRO A 41 0.55 11.44 -4.44
CA PRO A 41 0.21 12.83 -4.12
C PRO A 41 0.22 13.78 -5.33
N GLN A 42 1.12 13.57 -6.29
CA GLN A 42 1.19 14.37 -7.53
C GLN A 42 0.54 13.70 -8.76
N GLN A 43 0.04 12.46 -8.64
CA GLN A 43 -0.49 11.70 -9.78
C GLN A 43 -1.79 10.98 -9.38
N PRO A 44 -2.95 11.65 -9.40
CA PRO A 44 -4.21 11.11 -8.86
C PRO A 44 -4.71 9.81 -9.48
N SER A 45 -4.30 9.52 -10.72
CA SER A 45 -4.62 8.26 -11.42
C SER A 45 -3.75 7.08 -10.96
N LEU A 46 -2.63 7.35 -10.29
CA LEU A 46 -1.67 6.35 -9.84
C LEU A 46 -1.96 5.92 -8.40
N ARG A 47 -2.08 4.61 -8.20
CA ARG A 47 -2.21 3.98 -6.88
C ARG A 47 -0.91 3.28 -6.54
N VAL A 48 -0.43 3.49 -5.32
CA VAL A 48 0.80 2.86 -4.83
C VAL A 48 0.50 1.99 -3.60
N ILE A 49 1.26 0.91 -3.46
CA ILE A 49 1.25 0.05 -2.28
C ILE A 49 2.56 0.29 -1.54
N LYS A 50 2.48 0.64 -0.25
CA LYS A 50 3.62 0.95 0.62
C LYS A 50 3.31 0.52 2.06
N ARG A 51 4.34 0.44 2.89
CA ARG A 51 4.20 0.24 4.34
C ARG A 51 4.08 1.58 5.05
N LEU A 52 3.12 1.66 5.97
CA LEU A 52 2.97 2.79 6.87
C LEU A 52 4.14 2.82 7.86
N SER A 53 4.98 3.85 7.78
CA SER A 53 6.17 4.00 8.63
C SER A 53 5.93 4.91 9.84
N SER A 54 5.20 6.00 9.66
CA SER A 54 4.88 6.93 10.75
C SER A 54 3.64 7.75 10.43
N VAL A 55 3.00 8.27 11.48
CA VAL A 55 1.92 9.26 11.41
C VAL A 55 2.28 10.40 12.34
N ALA A 56 2.27 11.64 11.84
CA ALA A 56 2.50 12.85 12.61
C ALA A 56 1.70 14.00 12.00
N ASP A 57 1.01 14.80 12.83
CA ASP A 57 0.26 16.00 12.39
C ASP A 57 -0.66 15.75 11.18
N ASN A 58 -1.39 14.64 11.19
CA ASN A 58 -2.24 14.16 10.09
C ASN A 58 -1.52 13.89 8.76
N GLN A 59 -0.20 13.81 8.79
CA GLN A 59 0.64 13.39 7.67
C GLN A 59 1.13 11.97 7.89
N ILE A 60 1.22 11.24 6.78
CA ILE A 60 1.56 9.83 6.74
C ILE A 60 2.88 9.66 5.99
N THR A 61 3.87 9.04 6.61
CA THR A 61 5.09 8.61 5.92
C THR A 61 4.95 7.16 5.51
N ILE A 62 5.17 6.88 4.23
CA ILE A 62 5.05 5.55 3.65
C ILE A 62 6.35 5.14 2.98
N LEU A 63 6.77 3.89 3.16
CA LEU A 63 8.02 3.35 2.65
C LEU A 63 7.80 2.01 1.96
N GLY A 64 8.55 1.74 0.91
CA GLY A 64 8.62 0.41 0.30
C GLY A 64 9.60 -0.49 1.05
N ASP A 65 9.25 -1.77 1.17
CA ASP A 65 10.11 -2.80 1.78
C ASP A 65 11.39 -3.06 0.97
N CYS A 66 11.41 -2.69 -0.31
CA CYS A 66 12.61 -2.71 -1.15
C CYS A 66 13.04 -1.26 -1.49
N PRO A 67 13.93 -0.64 -0.69
CA PRO A 67 14.45 0.71 -0.91
C PRO A 67 14.87 1.02 -2.35
N ASP A 68 15.68 0.14 -2.94
CA ASP A 68 16.28 0.37 -4.26
C ASP A 68 15.25 0.35 -5.40
N ALA A 69 14.07 -0.25 -5.18
CA ALA A 69 13.00 -0.36 -6.16
C ALA A 69 11.75 0.47 -5.79
N SER A 70 11.86 1.36 -4.81
CA SER A 70 10.73 2.13 -4.29
C SER A 70 10.78 3.59 -4.71
N THR A 71 9.65 4.09 -5.20
CA THR A 71 9.34 5.52 -5.16
C THR A 71 8.36 5.75 -4.02
N ASP A 72 8.75 6.50 -2.99
CA ASP A 72 7.96 6.70 -1.77
C ASP A 72 8.26 8.03 -1.04
N SER A 73 7.88 8.12 0.25
CA SER A 73 8.03 9.35 1.02
C SER A 73 9.47 9.86 1.14
N ARG A 74 10.48 9.03 0.85
CA ARG A 74 11.88 9.50 0.73
C ARG A 74 12.08 10.48 -0.43
N GLN A 75 11.27 10.37 -1.48
CA GLN A 75 11.37 11.23 -2.66
C GLN A 75 10.33 12.35 -2.66
N TRP A 76 9.11 12.10 -2.17
CA TRP A 76 8.01 13.07 -2.25
C TRP A 76 7.51 13.59 -0.89
N GLY A 77 8.10 13.15 0.22
CA GLY A 77 7.69 13.55 1.58
C GLY A 77 6.48 12.77 2.12
N SER A 78 5.96 13.21 3.27
CA SER A 78 4.74 12.65 3.86
C SER A 78 3.49 13.05 3.05
N ILE A 79 2.44 12.24 3.14
CA ILE A 79 1.19 12.44 2.41
C ILE A 79 0.01 12.64 3.36
N SER A 80 -1.00 13.39 2.92
CA SER A 80 -2.24 13.57 3.67
C SER A 80 -2.99 12.25 3.83
N GLN A 81 -3.71 12.10 4.94
CA GLN A 81 -4.66 11.00 5.16
C GLN A 81 -5.71 10.90 4.05
N SER A 82 -6.04 12.00 3.37
CA SER A 82 -6.98 12.00 2.23
C SER A 82 -6.47 11.19 1.02
N CYS A 83 -5.18 10.88 0.94
CA CYS A 83 -4.63 10.01 -0.10
C CYS A 83 -4.87 8.52 0.20
N LEU A 84 -5.26 8.15 1.42
CA LEU A 84 -5.44 6.76 1.83
C LEU A 84 -6.69 6.14 1.18
N ILE A 85 -6.52 5.00 0.52
CA ILE A 85 -7.61 4.24 -0.11
C ILE A 85 -8.04 3.07 0.79
N GLY A 86 -7.09 2.38 1.39
CA GLY A 86 -7.37 1.17 2.15
C GLY A 86 -6.14 0.47 2.69
N GLU A 87 -6.37 -0.54 3.51
CA GLU A 87 -5.34 -1.39 4.09
C GLU A 87 -5.33 -2.76 3.40
N VAL A 88 -4.14 -3.25 3.08
CA VAL A 88 -3.94 -4.62 2.61
C VAL A 88 -4.01 -5.57 3.81
N VAL A 89 -5.04 -6.41 3.83
CA VAL A 89 -5.33 -7.30 4.97
C VAL A 89 -4.98 -8.76 4.71
N ALA A 90 -4.85 -9.16 3.43
CA ALA A 90 -4.50 -10.54 3.07
C ALA A 90 -3.98 -10.65 1.62
N LEU A 91 -3.27 -11.74 1.34
CA LEU A 91 -3.05 -12.22 -0.02
C LEU A 91 -4.28 -13.00 -0.49
N ALA A 92 -4.74 -12.70 -1.70
CA ALA A 92 -5.79 -13.47 -2.36
C ALA A 92 -5.13 -14.68 -3.02
N SER A 93 -5.29 -15.85 -2.40
CA SER A 93 -5.01 -17.13 -3.05
C SER A 93 -6.00 -17.33 -4.18
N THR A 94 -5.50 -17.72 -5.36
CA THR A 94 -6.40 -18.27 -6.38
C THR A 94 -6.89 -19.62 -5.86
N PRO A 95 -8.19 -19.93 -5.84
CA PRO A 95 -8.61 -21.28 -5.51
C PRO A 95 -7.92 -22.24 -6.49
N LEU A 96 -7.30 -23.29 -5.95
CA LEU A 96 -6.72 -24.37 -6.75
C LEU A 96 -7.84 -24.88 -7.66
N LYS A 97 -7.67 -24.81 -8.99
CA LYS A 97 -8.60 -25.52 -9.88
C LYS A 97 -8.54 -26.99 -9.47
N GLN A 98 -9.63 -27.50 -8.87
CA GLN A 98 -9.85 -28.94 -8.75
C GLN A 98 -9.79 -29.49 -10.18
N GLY A 99 -8.76 -30.28 -10.46
CA GLY A 99 -8.56 -30.91 -11.75
C GLY A 99 -9.78 -31.75 -12.11
N SER A 100 -10.21 -31.65 -13.36
CA SER A 100 -11.10 -32.62 -14.01
C SER A 100 -10.26 -33.47 -14.94
#